data_AF-A0A396HVZ8-F1
#
_entry.id   AF-A0A396HVZ8-F1
#
_cell.length_a   1.000
_cell.length_b   1.000
_cell.length_c   1.000
_cell.angle_alpha   90.00
_cell.angle_beta   90.00
_cell.angle_gamma   90.00
#
_symmetry.space_group_name_H-M   'P 1'
#
loop_
_entity.id
_entity.type
_entity.pdbx_description
1 polymer ?
#
loop_
_entity_poly.entity_id
_entity_poly.type
_entity_poly.pdbx_seq_one_letter_code
_entity_poly.pdbx_strand_id
1 'polypeptide(L)' 'MYLLTFYYTGFKETNKGCCGTGTFEVTPLCNELTPVCDDASKYVFWDSVHPSEATNKYIAKYLELEVLPKFQFHRNCKFD' A
#
# COMPACT_ATOMS: atom_id res chain seq x y z
N MET A 1 2.51 20.03 -0.56
CA MET A 1 3.01 18.77 0.06
C MET A 1 2.54 17.52 -0.70
N TYR A 2 1.32 17.47 -1.24
CA TYR A 2 0.81 16.31 -2.01
C TYR A 2 1.50 16.05 -3.37
N LEU A 3 1.89 17.09 -4.10
CA LEU A 3 2.47 16.93 -5.44
C LEU A 3 3.79 16.14 -5.46
N LEU A 4 4.66 16.29 -4.45
CA LEU A 4 5.96 15.60 -4.41
C LEU A 4 5.83 14.09 -4.13
N THR A 5 4.86 13.69 -3.32
CA THR A 5 4.61 12.29 -2.96
C THR A 5 4.10 11.48 -4.14
N PHE A 6 3.25 12.07 -5.00
CA PHE A 6 2.78 11.46 -6.24
C PHE A 6 3.93 11.16 -7.21
N TYR A 7 4.89 12.09 -7.35
CA TYR A 7 6.06 11.87 -8.23
C TYR A 7 7.00 10.79 -7.71
N TYR A 8 7.21 10.67 -6.40
CA TYR A 8 8.20 9.74 -5.84
C TYR A 8 7.71 8.30 -5.77
N THR A 9 6.40 8.09 -5.58
CA THR A 9 5.79 6.75 -5.43
C THR A 9 5.11 6.25 -6.70
N GLY A 10 4.75 7.14 -7.63
CA GLY A 10 4.01 6.80 -8.84
C GLY A 10 2.49 6.65 -8.64
N PHE A 11 2.00 6.78 -7.40
CA PHE A 11 0.57 6.84 -7.13
C PHE A 11 -0.04 8.09 -7.76
N LYS A 12 -1.32 8.01 -8.10
CA LYS A 12 -2.14 9.10 -8.66
C LYS A 12 -3.47 9.26 -7.93
N GLU A 13 -3.94 8.21 -7.26
CA GLU A 13 -5.16 8.23 -6.46
C GLU A 13 -4.89 7.72 -5.05
N THR A 14 -5.26 8.52 -4.06
CA THR A 14 -5.01 8.28 -2.62
C THR A 14 -6.29 8.24 -1.80
N ASN A 15 -7.42 8.67 -2.37
CA ASN A 15 -8.68 8.90 -1.66
C ASN A 15 -9.76 7.89 -2.04
N LYS A 16 -9.47 7.00 -2.98
CA LYS A 16 -10.39 5.98 -3.49
C LYS A 16 -9.65 4.66 -3.73
N GLY A 17 -10.31 3.54 -3.46
CA GLY A 17 -9.88 2.21 -3.89
C GLY A 17 -10.04 2.00 -5.40
N CYS A 18 -9.24 1.10 -5.96
CA CYS A 18 -9.31 0.69 -7.36
C CYS A 18 -10.55 -0.17 -7.68
N CYS A 19 -11.00 -0.98 -6.73
CA CYS A 19 -12.13 -1.89 -6.87
C CYS A 19 -13.46 -1.24 -6.44
N GLY A 20 -14.52 -1.52 -7.19
CA GLY A 20 -15.88 -1.08 -6.91
C GLY A 20 -16.02 0.44 -6.96
N THR A 21 -16.79 0.99 -6.03
CA THR A 21 -16.80 2.42 -5.76
C THR A 21 -15.58 2.88 -4.99
N GLY A 22 -14.88 1.99 -4.27
CA GLY A 22 -13.65 2.29 -3.54
C GLY A 22 -13.77 3.39 -2.47
N THR A 23 -14.99 3.81 -2.09
CA THR A 23 -15.20 4.94 -1.14
C THR A 23 -15.82 4.53 0.19
N PHE A 24 -16.80 3.62 0.20
CA PHE A 24 -17.53 3.22 1.42
C PHE A 24 -17.77 1.71 1.54
N GLU A 25 -17.54 0.94 0.48
CA GLU A 25 -17.82 -0.49 0.45
C GLU A 25 -16.79 -1.24 1.29
N VAL A 26 -17.19 -1.70 2.48
CA VAL A 26 -16.37 -2.53 3.39
C VAL A 26 -16.77 -4.01 3.33
N THR A 27 -18.02 -4.30 2.93
CA THR A 27 -18.62 -5.64 3.01
C THR A 27 -18.71 -6.42 1.69
N PRO A 28 -18.96 -5.82 0.51
CA PRO A 28 -18.86 -6.58 -0.74
C PRO A 28 -17.40 -6.88 -1.02
N LEU A 29 -17.03 -8.16 -1.00
CA LEU A 29 -15.71 -8.59 -1.46
C LEU A 29 -15.61 -8.38 -2.98
N CYS A 30 -14.54 -7.71 -3.39
CA CYS A 30 -14.11 -7.62 -4.78
C CYS A 30 -14.01 -9.02 -5.39
N ASN A 31 -14.69 -9.22 -6.51
CA ASN A 31 -14.64 -10.46 -7.28
C ASN A 31 -14.55 -10.13 -8.78
N GLU A 32 -14.49 -11.16 -9.62
CA GLU A 32 -14.32 -11.01 -11.08
C GLU A 32 -15.41 -10.19 -11.77
N LEU A 33 -16.59 -10.05 -11.16
CA LEU A 33 -17.71 -9.26 -11.68
C LEU A 33 -17.70 -7.81 -11.18
N THR A 34 -16.84 -7.49 -10.22
CA THR A 34 -16.76 -6.14 -9.65
C THR A 34 -15.96 -5.25 -10.58
N PRO A 35 -16.42 -4.03 -10.91
CA PRO A 35 -15.61 -3.08 -11.68
C PRO A 35 -14.28 -2.79 -10.99
N VAL A 36 -13.19 -2.76 -11.76
CA VAL A 36 -11.84 -2.45 -11.28
C VAL A 36 -11.25 -1.35 -12.16
N CYS A 37 -10.40 -0.50 -11.58
CA CYS A 37 -9.64 0.50 -12.31
C CYS A 37 -8.64 -0.13 -13.31
N ASP A 38 -8.23 0.63 -14.33
CA ASP A 38 -7.34 0.13 -15.39
C ASP A 38 -5.92 -0.24 -14.89
N ASP A 39 -5.46 0.40 -13.81
CA ASP A 39 -4.11 0.22 -13.29
C ASP A 39 -4.06 0.42 -11.77
N ALA A 40 -4.16 -0.69 -11.04
CA ALA A 40 -4.12 -0.71 -9.58
C ALA A 40 -2.79 -0.22 -8.99
N SER A 41 -1.69 -0.19 -9.77
CA SER A 41 -0.39 0.30 -9.28
C SER A 41 -0.38 1.82 -9.03
N LYS A 42 -1.33 2.55 -9.62
CA LYS A 42 -1.50 4.00 -9.43
C LYS A 42 -2.39 4.35 -8.24
N TYR A 43 -2.95 3.36 -7.56
CA TYR A 43 -3.85 3.56 -6.42
C TYR A 43 -3.17 3.14 -5.13
N VAL A 44 -3.31 3.96 -4.08
CA VAL A 44 -2.82 3.59 -2.74
C VAL A 44 -3.63 2.41 -2.18
N PHE A 45 -4.93 2.38 -2.45
CA PHE A 45 -5.84 1.36 -1.92
C PHE A 45 -6.39 0.44 -3.01
N TRP A 46 -6.54 -0.84 -2.69
CA TRP A 46 -7.25 -1.80 -3.54
C TRP A 46 -8.76 -1.59 -3.42
N ASP A 47 -9.29 -1.48 -2.21
CA ASP A 47 -10.68 -1.17 -1.91
C ASP A 47 -10.78 0.01 -0.92
N SER A 48 -11.88 0.16 -0.17
CA SER A 48 -12.05 1.31 0.75
C SER A 48 -11.13 1.26 1.98
N VAL A 49 -10.55 0.11 2.32
CA VAL A 49 -9.77 -0.07 3.57
C VAL A 49 -8.45 -0.83 3.39
N HIS A 50 -8.33 -1.68 2.37
CA HIS A 50 -7.14 -2.49 2.13
C HIS A 50 -6.16 -1.78 1.18
N PRO A 51 -4.84 -1.77 1.51
CA PRO A 51 -3.81 -1.25 0.61
C PRO A 51 -3.73 -2.04 -0.70
N SER A 52 -3.35 -1.36 -1.79
CA SER A 52 -2.99 -2.03 -3.04
C SER A 52 -1.71 -2.84 -2.89
N GLU A 53 -1.47 -3.77 -3.81
CA GLU A 53 -0.22 -4.52 -3.87
C GLU A 53 1.00 -3.58 -3.99
N ALA A 54 0.88 -2.50 -4.78
CA ALA A 54 1.93 -1.51 -4.94
C ALA A 54 2.26 -0.81 -3.60
N THR A 55 1.24 -0.46 -2.82
CA THR A 55 1.42 0.10 -1.48
C THR A 55 2.08 -0.90 -0.54
N ASN A 56 1.66 -2.17 -0.56
CA ASN A 56 2.28 -3.21 0.26
C ASN A 56 3.76 -3.40 -0.08
N LYS A 57 4.13 -3.42 -1.38
CA LYS A 57 5.54 -3.47 -1.82
C LYS A 57 6.35 -2.28 -1.32
N TYR A 58 5.78 -1.08 -1.40
CA TYR A 58 6.43 0.13 -0.91
C TYR A 58 6.68 0.08 0.61
N ILE A 59 5.66 -0.30 1.39
CA ILE A 59 5.77 -0.44 2.85
C ILE A 59 6.80 -1.50 3.20
N ALA A 60 6.77 -2.67 2.56
CA ALA A 60 7.74 -3.73 2.81
C ALA A 60 9.18 -3.27 2.57
N LYS A 61 9.43 -2.56 1.46
CA LYS A 61 10.75 -1.99 1.14
C LYS A 61 11.19 -0.93 2.17
N TYR A 62 10.26 -0.07 2.60
CA TYR A 62 10.54 0.91 3.65
C TYR A 62 10.90 0.21 4.97
N LEU A 63 10.16 -0.82 5.36
CA LEU A 63 10.46 -1.61 6.55
C LEU A 63 11.87 -2.23 6.46
N GLU A 64 12.20 -2.82 5.32
CA GLU A 64 13.51 -3.45 5.09
C GLU A 64 14.67 -2.47 5.24
N LEU A 65 14.56 -1.28 4.62
CA LEU A 65 15.66 -0.32 4.56
C LEU A 65 15.76 0.56 5.80
N GLU A 66 14.63 0.98 6.36
CA GLU A 66 14.60 2.06 7.36
C GLU A 66 14.27 1.57 8.77
N VAL A 67 13.64 0.39 8.88
CA VAL A 67 13.14 -0.14 10.14
C VAL A 67 13.98 -1.32 10.62
N LEU A 68 14.25 -2.31 9.75
CA LEU A 68 15.02 -3.48 10.15
C LEU A 68 16.43 -3.14 10.68
N PRO A 69 17.22 -2.22 10.10
CA PRO A 69 18.55 -1.92 10.64
C PRO A 69 18.54 -1.39 12.07
N LYS A 70 17.46 -0.72 12.49
CA LYS A 70 17.27 -0.22 13.86
C LYS A 70 17.05 -1.36 14.86
N PHE A 71 16.38 -2.43 14.43
CA PHE A 71 16.21 -3.63 15.25
C PHE A 71 17.44 -4.55 15.23
N GLN A 72 18.20 -4.55 14.14
CA GLN A 72 19.42 -5.34 14.03
C GLN A 72 20.55 -4.82 14.94
N PHE A 73 20.49 -3.57 15.40
CA PHE A 73 21.45 -3.00 16.36
C PHE A 73 21.40 -3.70 17.73
N HIS A 74 20.30 -4.38 18.07
CA HIS A 74 20.18 -5.22 19.26
C HIS A 74 20.61 -6.67 19.07
N ARG A 75 21.03 -7.10 17.86
CA ARG A 75 21.52 -8.47 17.61
C ARG A 75 22.95 -8.75 18.11
N ASN A 76 23.58 -7.82 18.83
CA ASN A 76 24.72 -8.13 19.69
C ASN A 76 24.30 -8.80 21.01
N CYS A 77 23.01 -8.94 21.30
CA CYS A 77 22.55 -9.91 22.27
C CYS A 77 22.56 -11.29 21.60
N LYS A 78 23.60 -12.08 21.90
CA LYS A 78 23.59 -13.52 21.62
C LYS A 78 22.32 -14.10 22.23
N PHE A 79 21.53 -14.78 21.42
CA PHE A 79 20.65 -15.83 21.94
C PHE A 79 21.57 -17.03 22.15
N ASP A 80 21.97 -17.19 23.40
CA ASP A 80 22.53 -18.42 23.96
C ASP A 80 21.58 -19.62 23.78
#